data_AF-A0A529NTF8-F1
#
_entry.id   AF-A0A529NTF8-F1
#
_cell.length_a   1.000
_cell.length_b   1.000
_cell.length_c   1.000
_cell.angle_alpha   90.00
_cell.angle_beta   90.00
_cell.angle_gamma   90.00
#
_symmetry.space_group_name_H-M   'P 1'
#
loop_
_entity.id
_entity.type
_entity.pdbx_description
1 polymer ?
#
loop_
_entity_poly.entity_id
_entity_poly.type
_entity_poly.pdbx_seq_one_letter_code
_entity_poly.pdbx_strand_id
1 'polypeptide(L)' 'MQTALEGEASSRDHVGSLERGLAVMEVLARYPAGMTLTEMAEEAGLTRAGARRFLLTLVNAGYATQ' A
#
# COMPACT_ATOMS: atom_id res chain seq x y z
N MET A 1 -31.73 4.78 6.15
CA MET A 1 -31.76 3.68 7.13
C MET A 1 -30.52 2.84 6.88
N GLN A 2 -29.44 3.17 7.59
CA GLN A 2 -28.13 2.53 7.48
C GLN A 2 -28.16 1.33 8.42
N THR A 3 -28.14 0.12 7.88
CA THR A 3 -28.30 -1.10 8.65
C THR A 3 -27.09 -1.99 8.42
N ALA A 4 -26.29 -2.12 9.49
CA ALA A 4 -25.63 -3.35 9.90
C ALA A 4 -24.70 -4.05 8.87
N LEU A 5 -23.58 -3.40 8.53
CA LEU A 5 -22.33 -4.14 8.33
C LEU A 5 -21.44 -4.11 9.60
N GLU A 6 -22.00 -3.69 10.73
CA GLU A 6 -21.27 -3.43 11.97
C GLU A 6 -21.57 -4.52 12.99
N GLY A 7 -20.58 -5.39 13.19
CA GLY A 7 -20.55 -6.35 14.29
C GLY A 7 -19.72 -7.59 13.96
N GLU A 8 -18.39 -7.48 14.06
CA GLU A 8 -17.44 -8.61 14.02
C GLU A 8 -17.09 -9.26 12.65
N ALA A 9 -17.10 -8.52 11.53
CA ALA A 9 -16.11 -8.83 10.50
C ALA A 9 -14.74 -8.54 11.11
N SER A 10 -14.11 -9.60 11.59
CA SER A 10 -13.12 -9.56 12.66
C SER A 10 -11.89 -8.77 12.22
N SER A 11 -11.18 -8.12 13.14
CA SER A 11 -9.79 -7.69 12.88
C SER A 11 -8.93 -8.82 12.28
N ARG A 12 -9.34 -10.09 12.45
CA ARG A 12 -8.73 -11.27 11.82
C ARG A 12 -8.92 -11.35 10.29
N ASP A 13 -10.01 -10.81 9.75
CA ASP A 13 -10.29 -10.80 8.31
C ASP A 13 -9.66 -9.58 7.61
N HIS A 14 -9.19 -8.59 8.40
CA HIS A 14 -8.51 -7.41 7.89
C HIS A 14 -7.10 -7.74 7.41
N VAL A 15 -6.88 -7.65 6.10
CA VAL A 15 -5.57 -7.92 5.48
C VAL A 15 -4.74 -6.63 5.45
N GLY A 16 -4.08 -6.29 6.56
CA GLY A 16 -3.30 -5.05 6.66
C GLY A 16 -2.15 -4.92 5.65
N SER A 17 -1.67 -6.02 5.06
CA SER A 17 -0.69 -5.94 3.95
C SER A 17 -1.30 -5.42 2.66
N LEU A 18 -2.58 -5.70 2.40
CA LEU A 18 -3.28 -5.17 1.23
C LEU A 18 -3.49 -3.67 1.39
N GLU A 19 -3.96 -3.22 2.55
CA GLU A 19 -4.11 -1.80 2.90
C GLU A 19 -2.80 -1.02 2.67
N ARG A 20 -1.68 -1.53 3.21
CA ARG A 20 -0.37 -0.90 2.99
C ARG A 20 0.08 -0.94 1.52
N GLY A 21 -0.24 -2.00 0.79
CA GLY A 21 0.05 -2.09 -0.64
C GLY A 21 -0.75 -1.07 -1.46
N LEU A 22 -2.02 -0.85 -1.12
CA LEU A 22 -2.88 0.16 -1.74
C LEU A 22 -2.37 1.58 -1.45
N ALA A 23 -1.93 1.86 -0.21
CA ALA A 23 -1.31 3.14 0.12
C ALA A 23 -0.08 3.43 -0.76
N VAL A 24 0.79 2.43 -1.00
CA VAL A 24 1.94 2.58 -1.92
C VAL A 24 1.48 2.88 -3.36
N MET A 25 0.40 2.24 -3.84
CA MET A 25 -0.15 2.52 -5.16
C MET A 25 -0.73 3.93 -5.27
N GLU A 26 -1.40 4.42 -4.24
CA GLU A 26 -1.90 5.80 -4.19
C GLU A 26 -0.75 6.82 -4.27
N VAL A 27 0.36 6.56 -3.57
CA VAL A 27 1.56 7.40 -3.67
C VAL A 27 2.11 7.35 -5.09
N LEU A 28 2.30 6.17 -5.68
CA LEU A 28 2.78 6.05 -7.07
C LEU A 28 1.87 6.80 -8.07
N ALA A 29 0.55 6.77 -7.87
CA ALA A 29 -0.40 7.51 -8.70
C ALA A 29 -0.25 9.03 -8.58
N ARG A 30 0.15 9.55 -7.40
CA ARG A 30 0.47 10.98 -7.20
C ARG A 30 1.80 11.40 -7.81
N TYR A 31 2.75 10.46 -7.97
CA TYR A 31 4.11 10.72 -8.46
C TYR A 31 4.44 9.89 -9.72
N PRO A 32 3.85 10.22 -10.90
CA PRO A 32 4.03 9.44 -12.12
C PRO A 32 5.46 9.47 -12.70
N ALA A 33 6.28 10.44 -12.30
CA ALA A 33 7.71 10.47 -12.65
C ALA A 33 8.58 9.54 -11.78
N GLY A 34 7.97 8.86 -10.80
CA GLY A 34 8.65 8.07 -9.80
C GLY A 34 9.18 8.92 -8.63
N MET A 35 9.72 8.23 -7.64
CA MET A 35 10.39 8.81 -6.47
C MET A 35 11.40 7.81 -5.90
N THR A 36 12.30 8.29 -5.05
CA THR A 36 13.26 7.40 -4.40
C THR A 36 12.57 6.49 -3.39
N LEU A 37 13.22 5.36 -3.07
CA LEU A 37 12.73 4.44 -2.05
C LEU A 37 12.56 5.09 -0.66
N THR A 38 13.40 6.08 -0.32
CA THR A 38 13.30 6.80 0.95
C THR A 38 12.06 7.66 0.99
N GLU A 39 11.84 8.49 -0.04
CA GLU A 39 10.67 9.36 -0.13
C GLU A 39 9.38 8.55 -0.15
N MET A 40 9.35 7.42 -0.87
CA MET A 40 8.21 6.50 -0.86
C MET A 40 7.91 5.97 0.56
N ALA A 41 8.96 5.59 1.30
CA ALA A 41 8.78 5.08 2.65
C ALA A 41 8.22 6.16 3.60
N GLU A 42 8.73 7.39 3.49
CA GLU A 42 8.25 8.53 4.27
C GLU A 42 6.79 8.87 3.92
N GLU A 43 6.48 9.02 2.64
CA GLU A 43 5.14 9.41 2.15
C GLU A 43 4.09 8.33 2.44
N ALA A 44 4.44 7.04 2.34
CA ALA A 44 3.52 5.95 2.65
C ALA A 44 3.45 5.60 4.15
N GLY A 45 4.22 6.27 5.01
CA GLY A 45 4.29 5.96 6.44
C GLY A 45 4.84 4.56 6.75
N LEU A 46 5.76 4.06 5.92
CA LEU A 46 6.34 2.72 5.99
C LEU A 46 7.80 2.77 6.40
N THR A 47 8.32 1.65 6.91
CA THR A 47 9.77 1.47 6.97
C THR A 47 10.33 1.31 5.55
N ARG A 48 11.59 1.72 5.34
CA ARG A 48 12.27 1.54 4.04
C ARG A 48 12.24 0.08 3.54
N ALA A 49 12.41 -0.88 4.45
CA ALA A 49 12.33 -2.31 4.13
C ALA A 49 10.91 -2.75 3.75
N GLY A 50 9.88 -2.21 4.41
CA GLY A 50 8.47 -2.44 4.10
C GLY A 50 8.09 -1.90 2.73
N ALA A 51 8.41 -0.62 2.45
CA ALA A 51 8.18 0.02 1.16
C ALA A 51 8.86 -0.77 0.02
N ARG A 52 10.12 -1.18 0.21
CA ARG A 52 10.86 -1.97 -0.79
C ARG A 52 10.16 -3.28 -1.12
N ARG A 53 9.64 -3.99 -0.11
CA ARG A 53 8.93 -5.27 -0.31
C ARG A 53 7.65 -5.07 -1.13
N PHE A 54 6.86 -4.04 -0.84
CA PHE A 54 5.66 -3.74 -1.64
C PHE A 54 6.00 -3.33 -3.06
N LEU A 55 6.98 -2.45 -3.25
CA LEU A 55 7.42 -2.03 -4.59
C LEU A 55 7.89 -3.22 -5.43
N LEU A 56 8.71 -4.13 -4.88
CA LEU A 56 9.13 -5.33 -5.60
C LEU A 56 7.94 -6.23 -5.98
N THR A 57 6.97 -6.40 -5.08
CA THR A 57 5.73 -7.13 -5.40
C THR A 57 4.96 -6.48 -6.53
N LEU A 58 4.79 -5.15 -6.50
CA LEU A 58 4.06 -4.40 -7.53
C LEU A 58 4.79 -4.43 -8.88
N VAL A 59 6.12 -4.34 -8.88
CA VAL A 59 6.94 -4.51 -10.08
C VAL A 59 6.78 -5.91 -10.66
N ASN A 60 6.90 -6.96 -9.83
CA ASN A 60 6.72 -8.34 -10.27
C ASN A 60 5.31 -8.65 -10.79
N ALA A 61 4.30 -7.95 -10.27
CA ALA A 61 2.91 -8.06 -10.71
C ALA A 61 2.58 -7.18 -11.93
N GLY A 62 3.51 -6.33 -12.38
CA GLY A 62 3.33 -5.45 -13.54
C GLY A 62 2.56 -4.15 -13.26
N TYR A 63 2.38 -3.78 -11.99
CA TYR A 63 1.70 -2.53 -11.58
C TYR A 63 2.65 -1.33 -11.44
N ALA A 64 3.96 -1.57 -11.35
CA ALA A 64 4.98 -0.53 -11.21
C ALA A 64 6.25 -0.89 -11.99
N THR A 65 7.11 0.09 -12.24
CA THR A 65 8.43 -0.09 -12.85
C THR A 65 9.51 0.52 -11.95
N GLN A 66 10.74 0.03 -12.08
CA GLN A 66 11.91 0.52 -11.33
C GLN A 66 12.75 1.47 -12.17
#